data_AF-A0A1C6B408-F1
#
_entry.id   AF-A0A1C6B408-F1
#
_cell.length_a   1.000
_cell.length_b   1.000
_cell.length_c   1.000
_cell.angle_alpha   90.00
_cell.angle_beta   90.00
_cell.angle_gamma   90.00
#
_symmetry.space_group_name_H-M   'P 1'
#
loop_
_entity.id
_entity.type
_entity.pdbx_description
1 polymer ?
#
loop_
_entity_poly.entity_id
_entity_poly.type
_entity_poly.pdbx_seq_one_letter_code
_entity_poly.pdbx_strand_id
1 'polypeptide(L)' 'MAACDFETLVSACYTPACMQRRDRYMVDHAALLIAAFDGSPGGTRYTVEYAMRRGLEIVDLPIVLEPAR' A
#
# COMPACT_ATOMS: atom_id res chain seq x y z
N MET A 1 7.31 11.53 -11.30
CA MET A 1 7.40 12.88 -10.70
C MET A 1 6.99 13.93 -11.71
N ALA A 2 7.67 14.09 -12.86
CA ALA A 2 7.33 15.16 -13.82
C ALA A 2 5.90 15.13 -14.42
N ALA A 3 5.17 14.01 -14.32
CA ALA A 3 3.79 13.87 -14.77
C ALA A 3 2.78 13.65 -13.63
N CYS A 4 3.19 13.76 -12.37
CA CYS A 4 2.27 13.65 -11.24
C CYS A 4 1.55 14.98 -11.03
N ASP A 5 0.24 14.95 -10.78
CA ASP A 5 -0.51 16.16 -10.43
C ASP A 5 -0.14 16.69 -9.03
N PHE A 6 0.12 15.76 -8.09
CA PHE A 6 0.48 16.07 -6.71
C PHE A 6 1.56 15.14 -6.18
N GLU A 7 2.36 15.68 -5.27
CA GLU A 7 3.37 14.94 -4.53
C GLU A 7 3.25 15.28 -3.04
N THR A 8 3.42 14.28 -2.17
CA THR A 8 3.38 14.48 -0.72
C THR A 8 4.53 13.76 -0.05
N LEU A 9 5.35 14.52 0.68
CA LEU A 9 6.45 13.98 1.49
C LEU A 9 5.97 13.71 2.92
N VAL A 10 5.91 12.44 3.32
CA VAL A 10 5.45 12.03 4.67
C VAL A 10 6.58 11.99 5.71
N SER A 11 7.83 11.76 5.30
CA SER A 11 9.00 11.73 6.19
C SER A 11 10.23 12.18 5.41
N ALA A 12 10.86 13.28 5.84
CA ALA A 12 12.05 13.83 5.16
C ALA A 12 13.32 13.00 5.39
N CYS A 13 13.39 12.30 6.52
CA CYS A 13 14.50 11.43 6.87
C CYS A 13 14.04 9.97 6.98
N TYR A 14 14.95 9.06 6.65
CA TYR A 14 14.72 7.64 6.90
C TYR A 14 14.62 7.38 8.41
N THR A 15 13.58 6.65 8.80
CA THR A 15 13.50 6.02 10.11
C THR A 15 12.94 4.61 9.93
N PRO A 16 13.19 3.67 10.84
CA PRO A 16 12.61 2.32 10.75
C PRO A 16 11.08 2.31 10.60
N ALA A 17 10.39 3.36 11.07
CA ALA A 17 8.94 3.48 11.00
C ALA A 17 8.41 4.30 9.80
N CYS A 18 9.28 4.94 8.99
CA CYS A 18 8.83 5.90 7.97
C CYS A 18 8.02 5.25 6.85
N MET A 19 8.35 4.01 6.48
CA MET A 19 7.61 3.27 5.45
C MET A 19 6.17 2.99 5.87
N GLN A 20 5.99 2.51 7.11
CA GLN A 20 4.65 2.29 7.66
C GLN A 20 3.84 3.59 7.78
N ARG A 21 4.49 4.72 8.10
CA ARG A 21 3.80 6.03 8.12
C ARG A 21 3.31 6.42 6.73
N ARG A 22 4.13 6.23 5.69
CA ARG A 22 3.74 6.49 4.30
C ARG A 22 2.55 5.62 3.89
N ASP A 23 2.58 4.33 4.23
CA ASP A 23 1.51 3.41 3.85
C ASP A 23 0.19 3.73 4.59
N ARG A 24 0.25 4.11 5.88
CA ARG A 24 -0.93 4.62 6.60
C ARG A 24 -1.48 5.91 5.99
N TYR A 25 -0.61 6.83 5.57
CA TYR A 25 -1.03 8.04 4.88
C TYR A 25 -1.81 7.71 3.60
N MET A 26 -1.33 6.76 2.78
CA MET A 26 -2.04 6.32 1.59
C MET A 26 -3.42 5.73 1.91
N VAL A 27 -3.51 4.84 2.90
CA VAL A 27 -4.79 4.21 3.29
C VAL A 27 -5.79 5.24 3.83
N ASP A 28 -5.33 6.17 4.67
CA ASP A 28 -6.20 7.16 5.31
C ASP A 28 -6.79 8.19 4.33
N HIS A 29 -6.18 8.33 3.14
CA HIS A 29 -6.59 9.27 2.09
C HIS A 29 -7.12 8.58 0.83
N ALA A 30 -7.31 7.26 0.87
CA ALA A 30 -7.92 6.49 -0.21
C ALA A 30 -9.41 6.25 0.05
N ALA A 31 -10.17 6.05 -1.02
CA ALA A 31 -11.53 5.51 -0.95
C ALA A 31 -11.59 3.99 -1.17
N LEU A 32 -10.57 3.43 -1.83
CA LEU A 32 -10.43 2.02 -2.16
C LEU A 32 -8.96 1.62 -2.11
N LEU A 33 -8.66 0.44 -1.55
CA LEU A 33 -7.37 -0.22 -1.67
C LEU A 33 -7.46 -1.37 -2.68
N ILE A 34 -6.66 -1.32 -3.74
CA ILE A 34 -6.48 -2.46 -4.66
C ILE A 34 -5.22 -3.22 -4.21
N ALA A 35 -5.40 -4.45 -3.73
CA ALA A 35 -4.31 -5.29 -3.26
C ALA A 35 -3.98 -6.35 -4.33
N ALA A 36 -2.85 -6.21 -5.01
CA ALA A 36 -2.23 -7.32 -5.74
C ALA A 36 -1.25 -8.00 -4.79
N PHE A 37 -1.75 -8.99 -4.04
CA PHE A 37 -1.04 -9.54 -2.89
C PHE A 37 -1.18 -11.06 -2.82
N ASP A 38 -0.06 -11.77 -2.60
CA ASP A 38 0.00 -13.24 -2.56
C ASP A 38 -0.15 -13.84 -1.15
N GLY A 39 -0.40 -13.01 -0.14
CA GLY A 39 -0.50 -13.45 1.26
C GLY A 39 0.84 -13.52 2.00
N SER A 40 1.97 -13.23 1.34
CA SER A 40 3.30 -13.27 1.97
C SER A 40 3.45 -12.27 3.14
N PRO A 41 4.23 -12.60 4.18
CA PRO A 41 4.49 -11.66 5.27
C PRO A 41 5.32 -10.46 4.79
N GLY A 42 5.01 -9.26 5.28
CA GLY A 42 5.79 -8.05 4.95
C GLY A 42 4.97 -6.77 5.02
N GLY A 43 5.49 -5.72 4.35
CA GLY A 43 4.86 -4.39 4.32
C GLY A 43 3.47 -4.40 3.69
N THR A 44 3.25 -5.16 2.61
CA THR A 44 1.95 -5.25 1.95
C THR A 44 0.88 -5.83 2.88
N ARG A 45 1.20 -6.91 3.59
CA ARG A 45 0.32 -7.48 4.62
C ARG A 45 -0.04 -6.46 5.69
N TYR A 46 0.95 -5.73 6.20
CA TYR A 46 0.72 -4.67 7.19
C TYR A 46 -0.27 -3.61 6.68
N THR A 47 -0.13 -3.17 5.43
CA THR A 47 -1.00 -2.16 4.81
C THR A 47 -2.42 -2.67 4.62
N VAL A 48 -2.58 -3.91 4.14
CA VAL A 48 -3.90 -4.56 4.01
C VAL A 48 -4.57 -4.68 5.38
N GLU A 49 -3.87 -5.19 6.40
CA GLU A 49 -4.40 -5.30 7.77
C GLU A 49 -4.76 -3.92 8.36
N TYR A 50 -4.01 -2.87 8.01
CA TYR A 50 -4.35 -1.51 8.41
C TYR A 50 -5.62 -1.00 7.72
N ALA A 51 -5.75 -1.20 6.41
CA ALA A 51 -6.95 -0.84 5.65
C ALA A 51 -8.21 -1.56 6.17
N MET A 52 -8.09 -2.86 6.48
CA MET A 52 -9.16 -3.64 7.10
C MET A 52 -9.60 -3.03 8.45
N ARG A 53 -8.64 -2.65 9.30
CA ARG A 53 -8.92 -1.98 10.59
C ARG A 53 -9.57 -0.60 10.43
N ARG A 54 -9.30 0.09 9.33
CA ARG A 54 -9.92 1.38 9.00
C ARG A 54 -11.28 1.25 8.33
N GLY A 55 -11.71 0.04 7.98
CA GLY A 55 -12.95 -0.20 7.24
C GLY A 55 -12.91 0.35 5.82
N LEU A 56 -11.72 0.51 5.23
CA LEU A 56 -11.56 0.92 3.84
C LEU A 56 -12.04 -0.22 2.93
N GLU A 57 -12.68 0.11 1.81
CA GLU A 57 -13.04 -0.89 0.80
C GLU A 57 -11.76 -1.50 0.21
N ILE A 58 -11.73 -2.83 0.02
CA ILE A 58 -10.56 -3.55 -0.49
C ILE A 58 -10.99 -4.44 -1.66
N VAL A 59 -10.30 -4.30 -2.78
CA VAL A 59 -10.37 -5.22 -3.92
C VAL A 59 -9.08 -6.03 -3.95
N ASP A 60 -9.21 -7.33 -3.73
CA ASP A 60 -8.10 -8.28 -3.84
C ASP A 60 -7.98 -8.78 -5.28
N LEU A 61 -6.81 -8.59 -5.88
CA LEU A 61 -6.52 -8.95 -7.27
C LEU A 61 -5.63 -10.21 -7.30
N PRO A 62 -6.08 -11.31 -7.92
CA PRO A 62 -5.28 -12.52 -8.01
C PRO A 62 -3.99 -12.27 -8.80
N ILE A 63 -2.87 -12.70 -8.23
CA ILE A 63 -1.58 -12.73 -8.93
C ILE A 63 -1.52 -14.03 -9.74
N VAL A 64 -1.75 -13.92 -11.05
CA VAL A 64 -1.58 -15.03 -11.99
C VAL A 64 -0.12 -15.09 -12.39
N LEU A 65 0.59 -16.13 -11.95
CA LEU A 65 1.95 -16.39 -12.43
C LEU A 65 1.85 -17.04 -13.81
N GLU A 66 2.21 -16.30 -14.86
CA GLU A 66 2.49 -16.93 -16.14
C GLU A 66 3.82 -17.71 -16.03
N PRO A 67 3.90 -18.95 -16.58
CA PRO A 67 5.13 -19.70 -16.57
C PRO A 67 6.23 -18.90 -17.28
N ALA A 68 7.42 -18.88 -16.68
CA ALA A 68 8.59 -18.22 -17.28
C ALA A 68 8.80 -18.76 -18.70
N ARG A 69 8.85 -17.83 -19.66
CA ARG A 69 9.10 -18.12 -21.08
C ARG A 69 10.54 -18.56 -21.33
#